data_AF-F1LI01-F1
#
_entry.id   AF-F1LI01-F1
#
_cell.length_a   1.000
_cell.length_b   1.000
_cell.length_c   1.000
_cell.angle_alpha   90.00
_cell.angle_beta   90.00
_cell.angle_gamma   90.00
#
_symmetry.space_group_name_H-M   'P 1'
#
loop_
_entity.id
_entity.type
_entity.pdbx_description
1 polymer ?
#
loop_
_entity_poly.entity_id
_entity_poly.type
_entity_poly.pdbx_seq_one_letter_code
_entity_poly.pdbx_strand_id
1 'polypeptide(L)' 'MSRFLHQFYERKRRQKFTEQVHTLTNRCRDLCFTDYRPPSKLDGKTQTCLSNCVNRMIDVLTFAIERVWSAIVSFFDAPS' A
#
# COMPACT_ATOMS: atom_id res chain seq x y z
N MET A 1 17.96 -3.54 28.07
CA MET A 1 17.68 -2.46 27.11
C MET A 1 17.31 -2.98 25.70
N SER A 2 18.06 -3.90 25.09
CA SER A 2 17.86 -4.32 23.69
C SER A 2 16.50 -4.97 23.36
N ARG A 3 15.90 -5.72 24.30
CA ARG A 3 14.55 -6.32 24.10
C ARG A 3 13.46 -5.27 23.93
N PHE A 4 13.57 -4.15 24.64
CA PHE A 4 12.62 -3.05 24.53
C PHE A 4 12.71 -2.38 23.15
N LEU A 5 13.92 -2.11 22.66
CA LEU A 5 14.13 -1.55 21.31
C LEU A 5 13.56 -2.45 20.22
N HIS A 6 13.80 -3.76 20.31
CA HIS A 6 13.24 -4.73 19.37
C HIS A 6 11.70 -4.73 19.39
N GLN A 7 11.09 -4.77 20.58
CA GLN A 7 9.62 -4.70 20.70
C GLN A 7 9.06 -3.38 20.17
N PHE A 8 9.72 -2.27 20.45
CA PHE A 8 9.32 -0.96 19.95
C PHE A 8 9.38 -0.88 18.42
N TYR A 9 10.44 -1.41 17.82
CA TYR A 9 10.59 -1.49 16.37
C TYR A 9 9.47 -2.32 15.72
N GLU A 10 9.19 -3.51 16.27
CA GLU A 10 8.11 -4.37 15.77
C GLU A 10 6.73 -3.72 15.89
N ARG A 11 6.47 -3.00 16.99
CA ARG A 11 5.22 -2.23 17.16
C ARG A 11 5.11 -1.11 16.12
N LYS A 12 6.19 -0.35 15.91
CA LYS A 12 6.24 0.71 14.87
C LYS A 12 6.00 0.14 13.47
N ARG A 13 6.64 -0.98 13.13
CA ARG A 13 6.49 -1.67 11.84
C ARG A 13 5.05 -2.12 11.62
N ARG A 14 4.41 -2.74 12.63
CA ARG A 14 3.00 -3.13 12.58
C ARG A 14 2.07 -1.93 12.40
N GLN A 15 2.28 -0.86 13.19
CA GLN A 15 1.48 0.35 13.06
C GLN A 15 1.54 0.93 11.65
N LYS A 16 2.74 1.02 11.07
CA LYS A 16 2.93 1.50 9.70
C LYS A 16 2.26 0.59 8.67
N PHE A 17 2.38 -0.73 8.82
CA PHE A 17 1.69 -1.66 7.94
C PHE A 17 0.17 -1.50 8.02
N THR A 18 -0.39 -1.41 9.22
CA THR A 18 -1.82 -1.19 9.43
C THR A 18 -2.31 0.11 8.80
N GLU A 19 -1.55 1.20 8.93
CA GLU A 19 -1.83 2.49 8.27
C GLU A 19 -1.90 2.36 6.74
N GLN A 20 -0.96 1.62 6.13
CA GLN A 20 -0.95 1.37 4.69
C GLN A 20 -2.14 0.49 4.25
N VAL A 21 -2.47 -0.55 5.02
CA VAL A 21 -3.63 -1.41 4.75
C VAL A 21 -4.92 -0.61 4.79
N HIS A 22 -5.11 0.26 5.79
CA HIS A 22 -6.30 1.12 5.86
C HIS A 22 -6.37 2.09 4.70
N THR A 23 -5.25 2.70 4.31
CA THR A 23 -5.18 3.61 3.16
C THR A 23 -5.59 2.90 1.87
N LEU A 24 -5.01 1.73 1.61
CA LEU A 24 -5.32 0.92 0.43
C LEU A 24 -6.77 0.44 0.45
N THR A 25 -7.26 0.01 1.61
CA THR A 25 -8.64 -0.44 1.82
C THR A 25 -9.63 0.67 1.49
N ASN A 26 -9.44 1.87 2.04
CA ASN A 26 -10.30 3.02 1.78
C ASN A 26 -10.29 3.37 0.29
N ARG A 27 -9.11 3.41 -0.33
CA ARG A 27 -8.99 3.75 -1.74
C ARG A 27 -9.67 2.73 -2.65
N CYS A 28 -9.47 1.44 -2.41
CA CYS A 28 -10.12 0.40 -3.20
C CYS A 28 -11.62 0.30 -2.91
N ARG A 29 -12.04 0.68 -1.70
CA ARG A 29 -13.45 0.80 -1.38
C ARG A 29 -14.11 1.87 -2.24
N ASP A 30 -13.53 3.08 -2.29
CA ASP A 30 -14.08 4.19 -3.08
C ASP A 30 -14.16 3.88 -4.58
N LEU A 31 -13.27 3.02 -5.09
CA LEU A 31 -13.24 2.63 -6.49
C LEU A 31 -14.20 1.49 -6.84
N CYS A 32 -14.39 0.54 -5.93
CA CYS A 32 -15.10 -0.71 -6.24
C CYS A 32 -16.55 -0.74 -5.74
N PHE A 33 -16.91 0.10 -4.78
CA PHE A 33 -18.27 0.18 -4.28
C PHE A 33 -18.95 1.40 -4.87
N THR A 34 -19.90 1.19 -5.78
CA THR A 34 -20.75 2.24 -6.35
C THR A 34 -21.74 2.83 -5.35
N ASP A 35 -22.15 2.02 -4.36
CA ASP A 35 -22.99 2.44 -3.25
C ASP A 35 -22.20 2.47 -1.94
N TYR A 36 -22.36 3.53 -1.15
CA TYR A 36 -21.67 3.69 0.14
C TYR A 36 -22.07 2.64 1.18
N ARG A 37 -23.18 1.91 0.97
CA ARG A 37 -23.65 0.84 1.84
C ARG A 37 -22.97 -0.48 1.45
N PRO A 38 -22.04 -1.01 2.28
CA PRO A 38 -21.44 -2.30 1.98
C PRO A 38 -22.53 -3.39 2.05
N PRO A 39 -22.65 -4.24 1.01
CA PRO A 39 -23.59 -5.35 1.01
C PRO A 39 -23.19 -6.38 2.07
N SER A 40 -24.17 -7.12 2.59
CA SER A 40 -23.94 -8.20 3.57
C SER A 40 -23.06 -9.34 3.03
N LYS A 41 -22.91 -9.42 1.70
CA LYS A 41 -21.96 -10.28 1.00
C LYS A 41 -21.37 -9.51 -0.17
N LEU A 42 -20.07 -9.67 -0.42
CA LEU A 42 -19.46 -9.19 -1.65
C LEU A 42 -20.01 -9.99 -2.84
N ASP A 43 -20.51 -9.30 -3.85
CA ASP A 43 -20.81 -9.92 -5.13
C ASP A 43 -19.51 -10.24 -5.89
N GLY A 44 -19.60 -11.11 -6.91
CA GLY A 44 -18.43 -11.52 -7.68
C GLY A 44 -17.73 -10.35 -8.40
N LYS A 45 -18.48 -9.32 -8.83
CA LYS A 45 -17.92 -8.16 -9.52
C LYS A 45 -17.10 -7.31 -8.57
N THR A 46 -17.62 -7.04 -7.36
CA THR A 46 -16.91 -6.29 -6.33
C THR A 46 -15.68 -7.05 -5.85
N GLN A 47 -15.76 -8.38 -5.69
CA GLN A 47 -14.59 -9.19 -5.31
C GLN A 47 -13.49 -9.14 -6.39
N THR A 48 -13.84 -9.29 -7.67
CA THR A 48 -12.89 -9.14 -8.77
C THR A 48 -12.33 -7.72 -8.85
N CYS A 49 -13.17 -6.70 -8.65
CA CYS A 49 -12.72 -5.32 -8.61
C CYS A 49 -11.69 -5.08 -7.50
N LEU A 50 -11.95 -5.55 -6.28
CA LEU A 50 -11.03 -5.38 -5.15
C LEU A 50 -9.68 -6.06 -5.40
N SER A 51 -9.69 -7.29 -5.91
CA SER A 51 -8.46 -8.00 -6.29
C SER A 51 -7.64 -7.21 -7.31
N ASN A 52 -8.30 -6.73 -8.36
CA ASN A 52 -7.66 -5.92 -9.39
C ASN A 52 -7.17 -4.58 -8.82
N CYS A 53 -7.97 -3.89 -8.00
CA CYS A 53 -7.60 -2.60 -7.42
C CYS A 53 -6.34 -2.72 -6.56
N VAL A 54 -6.30 -3.71 -5.67
CA VAL A 54 -5.14 -3.95 -4.80
C VAL A 54 -3.88 -4.25 -5.63
N ASN A 55 -3.98 -5.15 -6.61
CA ASN A 55 -2.85 -5.49 -7.48
C ASN A 55 -2.35 -4.27 -8.26
N ARG A 56 -3.27 -3.49 -8.86
CA ARG A 56 -2.90 -2.27 -9.62
C ARG A 56 -2.27 -1.20 -8.74
N MET A 57 -2.72 -1.04 -7.50
CA MET A 57 -2.09 -0.10 -6.56
C MET A 57 -0.67 -0.52 -6.21
N ILE A 58 -0.44 -1.82 -6.00
CA ILE A 58 0.90 -2.35 -5.73
C ILE A 58 1.80 -2.17 -6.95
N ASP A 59 1.30 -2.41 -8.17
CA ASP A 59 2.04 -2.15 -9.41
C ASP A 59 2.46 -0.67 -9.50
N VAL A 60 1.54 0.25 -9.23
CA VAL A 60 1.80 1.70 -9.26
C VAL A 60 2.82 2.11 -8.21
N LEU A 61 2.71 1.59 -6.98
CA LEU A 61 3.66 1.87 -5.92
C LEU A 61 5.05 1.36 -6.26
N THR A 62 5.14 0.14 -6.79
CA THR A 62 6.41 -0.47 -7.21
C THR A 62 7.06 0.35 -8.32
N PHE A 63 6.31 0.69 -9.35
CA PHE A 63 6.78 1.53 -10.44
C PHE A 63 7.25 2.91 -9.94
N ALA A 64 6.49 3.56 -9.04
CA ALA A 64 6.87 4.85 -8.48
C ALA A 64 8.19 4.75 -7.69
N ILE A 65 8.35 3.70 -6.87
CA ILE A 65 9.57 3.46 -6.11
C ILE A 65 10.75 3.23 -7.05
N GLU A 66 10.60 2.40 -8.09
CA GLU A 66 11.65 2.15 -9.08
C GLU A 66 12.09 3.42 -9.79
N ARG A 67 11.14 4.29 -10.17
CA ARG A 67 11.45 5.59 -10.80
C ARG A 67 12.20 6.52 -9.86
N VAL A 68 11.77 6.62 -8.61
CA VAL A 68 12.44 7.43 -7.60
C VAL A 68 13.84 6.88 -7.33
N TRP A 69 13.97 5.57 -7.17
CA TRP A 69 15.26 4.91 -6.98
C TRP A 69 16.21 5.19 -8.14
N SER A 70 15.76 4.99 -9.38
CA SER A 70 16.56 5.26 -10.57
C SER A 70 17.02 6.73 -10.64
N ALA A 71 16.15 7.68 -10.30
CA ALA A 71 16.51 9.10 -10.28
C ALA A 71 17.56 9.39 -9.19
N ILE A 72 17.37 8.84 -7.99
CA ILE A 72 18.33 8.99 -6.88
C ILE A 72 19.70 8.41 -7.25
N VAL A 73 19.74 7.20 -7.81
CA VAL A 73 20.99 6.56 -8.25
C VAL A 73 21.68 7.43 -9.31
N SER A 74 20.95 7.91 -10.31
CA SER A 74 21.54 8.78 -11.34
C SER A 74 22.09 10.11 -10.79
N PHE A 75 21.52 10.63 -9.72
CA PHE A 75 22.03 11.83 -9.05
C PHE A 75 23.33 11.56 -8.30
N PHE A 76 23.43 10.42 -7.61
CA PHE A 76 24.66 10.04 -6.90
C PHE A 76 25.79 9.57 -7.82
N ASP A 77 25.46 9.00 -8.97
CA ASP A 77 26.43 8.54 -9.99
C ASP A 77 26.85 9.66 -10.97
N ALA A 78 26.27 10.86 -10.89
CA ALA A 78 26.66 11.97 -11.74
C ALA A 78 28.10 12.43 -11.39
N PRO A 79 29.01 12.52 -12.38
CA PRO A 79 30.35 13.02 -12.12
C PRO A 79 30.27 14.48 -11.67
N SER A 80 30.92 14.77 -10.54
CA SER A 80 31.05 16.10 -9.93
C SER A 80 31.62 17.14 -10.88
#